data_AF-A0A6V8NP95-F1
#
_entry.id   AF-A0A6V8NP95-F1
#
_cell.length_a   1.000
_cell.length_b   1.000
_cell.length_c   1.000
_cell.angle_alpha   90.00
_cell.angle_beta   90.00
_cell.angle_gamma   90.00
#
_symmetry.space_group_name_H-M   'P 1'
#
loop_
_entity.id
_entity.type
_entity.pdbx_description
1 polymer ?
#
loop_
_entity_poly.entity_id
_entity_poly.type
_entity_poly.pdbx_seq_one_letter_code
_entity_poly.pdbx_strand_id
1 'polypeptide(L)'
;MGEDSDIVKGLSGNPFHASFEISLKDPKTVETVANRFLQENGDHREGVDDLVYGQEYVRKLFSITTGLGIIIGLVILLLFFSALILIYNTIRLAIYARRKEVEVMRLVGASNWFITWPFILEGIIEGVAGGAIAILLVWMTNSFLLIPVEKAIVSALHIWTLALTGREPIQLQVFTMILVVGASIGAVGSGVALRRFLRV
;
A
#
# COMPACT_ATOMS: atom_id res chain seq x y z
N MET A 1 16.63 46.03 13.71
CA MET A 1 17.72 45.48 12.90
C MET A 1 19.03 45.95 13.52
N GLY A 2 19.53 45.22 14.53
CA GLY A 2 20.72 45.64 15.26
C GLY A 2 20.76 44.94 16.60
N GLU A 3 21.59 43.89 16.70
CA GLU A 3 22.28 43.41 17.91
C GLU A 3 23.14 42.15 17.65
N ASP A 4 23.10 41.52 16.47
CA ASP A 4 23.97 40.36 16.15
C ASP A 4 25.34 40.72 15.56
N SER A 5 25.65 42.02 15.35
CA SER A 5 26.89 42.48 14.69
C SER A 5 28.16 42.22 15.49
N ASP A 6 28.07 42.12 16.83
CA ASP A 6 29.25 42.05 17.68
C ASP A 6 29.78 40.62 17.88
N ILE A 7 28.95 39.60 17.64
CA ILE A 7 29.35 38.18 17.67
C ILE A 7 30.19 37.82 16.43
N VAL A 8 29.95 38.51 15.29
CA VAL A 8 30.64 38.23 14.02
C VAL A 8 32.05 38.81 13.97
N LYS A 9 32.34 39.86 14.76
CA LYS A 9 33.65 40.56 14.75
C LYS A 9 34.76 39.84 15.53
N GLY A 10 34.42 38.84 16.34
CA GLY A 10 35.38 38.00 17.08
C GLY A 10 35.87 36.77 16.31
N LEU A 11 35.34 36.51 15.12
CA LEU A 11 35.66 35.33 14.32
C LEU A 11 36.73 35.69 13.28
N SER A 12 38.02 35.49 13.62
CA SER A 12 39.13 35.65 12.67
C SER A 12 39.24 34.43 11.74
N GLY A 13 38.34 34.34 10.77
CA GLY A 13 38.36 33.34 9.69
C GLY A 13 37.10 32.48 9.63
N ASN A 14 36.99 31.63 8.58
CA ASN A 14 35.87 30.70 8.41
C ASN A 14 35.91 29.65 9.54
N PRO A 15 34.95 29.66 10.49
CA PRO A 15 34.95 28.77 11.65
C PRO A 15 34.38 27.38 11.32
N PHE A 16 33.89 27.17 10.09
CA PHE A 16 33.30 25.90 9.67
C PHE A 16 34.33 25.03 8.95
N HIS A 17 34.38 23.77 9.37
CA HIS A 17 35.12 22.73 8.66
C HIS A 17 34.50 22.49 7.27
N ALA A 18 35.31 22.08 6.29
CA ALA A 18 34.80 21.75 4.97
C ALA A 18 33.82 20.57 5.07
N SER A 19 32.57 20.77 4.63
CA SER A 19 31.52 19.75 4.65
C SER A 19 31.18 19.27 3.24
N PHE A 20 30.84 17.99 3.13
CA PHE A 20 30.31 17.40 1.90
C PHE A 20 28.90 16.89 2.18
N GLU A 21 27.91 17.43 1.48
CA GLU A 21 26.52 16.97 1.55
C GLU A 21 26.27 15.91 0.48
N ILE A 22 25.92 14.70 0.90
CA ILE A 22 25.66 13.57 0.00
C ILE A 22 24.17 13.24 0.06
N SER A 23 23.42 13.60 -0.99
CA SER A 23 22.01 13.25 -1.13
C SER A 23 21.86 11.91 -1.86
N LEU A 24 21.24 10.93 -1.20
CA LEU A 24 21.02 9.60 -1.76
C LEU A 24 19.62 9.49 -2.36
N LYS A 25 19.52 8.86 -3.54
CA LYS A 25 18.23 8.60 -4.21
C LYS A 25 17.37 7.57 -3.48
N ASP A 26 17.99 6.62 -2.78
CA ASP A 26 17.29 5.62 -1.98
C ASP A 26 17.56 5.83 -0.48
N PRO A 27 16.56 6.26 0.31
CA PRO A 27 16.68 6.43 1.75
C PRO A 27 17.11 5.16 2.50
N LYS A 28 16.87 3.98 1.95
CA LYS A 28 17.27 2.70 2.57
C LYS A 28 18.78 2.45 2.50
N THR A 29 19.47 3.11 1.59
CA THR A 29 20.92 2.95 1.39
C THR A 29 21.76 3.88 2.26
N VAL A 30 21.12 4.86 2.93
CA VAL A 30 21.78 5.82 3.84
C VAL A 30 22.63 5.11 4.87
N GLU A 31 22.11 4.04 5.47
CA GLU A 31 22.83 3.26 6.47
C GLU A 31 24.04 2.53 5.89
N THR A 32 23.91 1.96 4.70
CA THR A 32 25.00 1.24 4.03
C THR A 32 26.13 2.18 3.59
N VAL A 33 25.78 3.39 3.13
CA VAL A 33 26.76 4.39 2.69
C VAL A 33 27.44 5.04 3.89
N ALA A 34 26.69 5.36 4.95
CA ALA A 34 27.25 5.90 6.19
C ALA A 34 28.26 4.92 6.83
N ASN A 35 27.93 3.62 6.86
CA ASN A 35 28.83 2.58 7.37
C ASN A 35 30.13 2.42 6.56
N ARG A 36 30.26 2.99 5.35
CA ARG A 36 31.54 2.99 4.60
C ARG A 36 32.52 4.05 5.09
N PHE A 37 32.04 5.07 5.80
CA PHE A 37 32.86 6.14 6.36
C PHE A 37 33.17 5.92 7.84
N LEU A 38 32.56 4.90 8.45
CA LEU A 38 32.85 4.42 9.80
C LEU A 38 33.80 3.22 9.73
N GLN A 39 34.72 3.12 10.69
CA GLN A 39 35.53 1.94 10.91
C GLN A 39 34.71 0.85 11.62
N GLU A 40 35.21 -0.39 11.62
CA GLU A 40 34.54 -1.56 12.22
C GLU A 40 34.25 -1.38 13.72
N ASN A 41 35.00 -0.48 14.39
CA ASN A 41 34.86 -0.13 15.80
C ASN A 41 33.90 1.06 16.07
N GLY A 42 33.32 1.68 15.03
CA GLY A 42 32.44 2.84 15.16
C GLY A 42 33.14 4.20 15.10
N ASP A 43 34.48 4.23 15.05
CA ASP A 43 35.26 5.46 14.88
C ASP A 43 35.26 5.96 13.43
N HIS A 44 35.37 7.28 13.24
CA HIS A 44 35.48 7.88 11.92
C HIS A 44 36.76 7.43 11.20
N ARG A 45 36.71 7.25 9.88
CA ARG A 45 37.92 7.05 9.07
C ARG A 45 38.79 8.31 9.08
N GLU A 46 40.11 8.14 8.97
CA GLU A 46 41.06 9.26 8.90
C GLU A 46 40.62 10.30 7.84
N GLY A 47 40.46 11.56 8.27
CA GLY A 47 39.98 12.65 7.42
C GLY A 47 38.49 13.01 7.57
N VAL A 48 37.72 12.30 8.40
CA VAL A 48 36.32 12.64 8.74
C VAL A 48 36.25 13.00 10.22
N ASP A 49 35.86 14.24 10.52
CA ASP A 49 35.81 14.78 11.89
C ASP A 49 34.43 14.55 12.53
N ASP A 50 33.35 14.75 11.76
CA ASP A 50 31.97 14.56 12.19
C ASP A 50 31.11 13.94 11.07
N LEU A 51 30.28 12.95 11.42
CA LEU A 51 29.35 12.27 10.52
C LEU A 51 27.93 12.38 11.08
N VAL A 52 27.22 13.44 10.68
CA VAL A 52 25.81 13.64 11.05
C VAL A 52 24.92 12.87 10.09
N TYR A 53 24.54 11.65 10.46
CA TYR A 53 23.52 10.87 9.76
C TYR A 53 22.46 10.43 10.77
N GLY A 54 21.19 10.77 10.52
CA GLY A 54 20.05 10.55 11.42
C GLY A 54 19.62 9.08 11.55
N GLN A 55 20.57 8.15 11.68
CA GLN A 55 20.37 6.70 11.65
C GLN A 55 19.37 6.21 12.69
N GLU A 56 19.38 6.77 13.90
CA GLU A 56 18.47 6.35 14.97
C GLU A 56 17.02 6.75 14.65
N TYR A 57 16.81 7.98 14.20
CA TYR A 57 15.49 8.45 13.76
C TYR A 57 14.99 7.68 12.54
N VAL A 58 15.87 7.46 11.55
CA VAL A 58 15.57 6.71 10.34
C VAL A 58 15.23 5.24 10.65
N ARG A 59 16.02 4.56 11.49
CA ARG A 59 15.75 3.17 11.91
C ARG A 59 14.47 3.04 12.73
N LYS A 60 14.17 4.01 13.61
CA LYS A 60 12.91 4.03 14.37
C LYS A 60 11.71 4.20 13.45
N LEU A 61 11.80 5.11 12.47
CA LEU A 61 10.75 5.28 11.45
C LEU A 61 10.56 4.02 10.62
N PHE A 62 11.64 3.43 10.09
CA PHE A 62 11.55 2.19 9.32
C PHE A 62 10.99 1.03 10.13
N SER A 63 11.39 0.87 11.40
CA SER A 63 10.87 -0.20 12.26
C SER A 63 9.36 -0.06 12.51
N ILE A 64 8.88 1.17 12.73
CA ILE A 64 7.45 1.44 12.89
C ILE A 64 6.71 1.15 11.58
N THR A 65 7.22 1.61 10.44
CA THR A 65 6.60 1.38 9.12
C THR A 65 6.56 -0.12 8.78
N THR A 66 7.62 -0.86 9.04
CA THR A 66 7.66 -2.32 8.81
C THR A 66 6.68 -3.05 9.73
N GLY A 67 6.62 -2.69 11.01
CA GLY A 67 5.67 -3.28 11.96
C GLY A 67 4.21 -3.04 11.54
N LEU A 68 3.88 -1.81 11.15
CA LEU A 68 2.55 -1.47 10.61
C LEU A 68 2.25 -2.24 9.33
N GLY A 69 3.23 -2.37 8.43
CA GLY A 69 3.09 -3.14 7.19
C GLY A 69 2.73 -4.60 7.43
N ILE A 70 3.34 -5.25 8.43
CA ILE A 70 3.02 -6.63 8.80
C ILE A 70 1.59 -6.75 9.31
N ILE A 71 1.17 -5.87 10.22
CA ILE A 71 -0.19 -5.87 10.79
C ILE A 71 -1.22 -5.67 9.69
N ILE A 72 -1.01 -4.68 8.81
CA ILE A 72 -1.90 -4.42 7.67
C ILE A 72 -1.95 -5.64 6.75
N GLY A 73 -0.80 -6.27 6.46
CA GLY A 73 -0.73 -7.48 5.66
C GLY A 73 -1.55 -8.64 6.24
N LEU A 74 -1.49 -8.84 7.56
CA LEU A 74 -2.30 -9.85 8.25
C LEU A 74 -3.80 -9.55 8.17
N VAL A 75 -4.20 -8.28 8.33
CA VAL A 75 -5.59 -7.87 8.21
C VAL A 75 -6.10 -8.09 6.78
N ILE A 76 -5.31 -7.74 5.76
CA ILE A 76 -5.65 -7.97 4.35
C ILE A 76 -5.85 -9.47 4.09
N LEU A 77 -4.94 -10.31 4.60
CA LEU A 77 -5.05 -11.76 4.47
C LEU A 77 -6.34 -12.30 5.10
N LEU A 78 -6.69 -11.84 6.29
CA LEU A 78 -7.92 -12.24 6.98
C LEU A 78 -9.16 -11.81 6.18
N LEU A 79 -9.20 -10.58 5.69
CA LEU A 79 -10.31 -10.06 4.89
C LEU A 79 -10.45 -10.80 3.56
N PHE A 80 -9.32 -11.17 2.94
CA PHE A 80 -9.30 -11.98 1.72
C PHE A 80 -10.01 -13.32 1.92
N PHE A 81 -9.67 -14.06 2.98
CA PHE A 81 -10.35 -15.32 3.30
C PHE A 81 -11.82 -15.13 3.68
N SER A 82 -12.13 -14.06 4.43
CA SER A 82 -13.51 -13.72 4.78
C SER A 82 -14.36 -13.50 3.52
N ALA A 83 -13.86 -12.73 2.56
CA ALA A 83 -14.54 -12.48 1.29
C ALA A 83 -14.78 -13.78 0.51
N LEU A 84 -13.78 -14.67 0.43
CA LEU A 84 -13.95 -15.98 -0.23
C LEU A 84 -15.05 -16.82 0.42
N ILE A 85 -15.12 -16.85 1.76
CA ILE A 85 -16.14 -17.60 2.50
C ILE A 85 -17.53 -17.01 2.27
N LEU A 86 -17.65 -15.68 2.26
CA LEU A 86 -18.92 -14.99 2.01
C LEU A 86 -19.42 -15.29 0.60
N ILE A 87 -18.60 -15.08 -0.42
CA ILE A 87 -18.95 -15.36 -1.83
C ILE A 87 -19.32 -16.84 -1.99
N TYR A 88 -18.56 -17.75 -1.38
CA TYR A 88 -18.86 -19.17 -1.39
C TYR A 88 -20.27 -19.48 -0.87
N ASN A 89 -20.64 -18.88 0.27
CA ASN A 89 -21.95 -19.07 0.88
C ASN A 89 -23.06 -18.44 0.05
N THR A 90 -22.84 -17.24 -0.50
CA THR A 90 -23.80 -16.55 -1.37
C THR A 90 -24.12 -17.40 -2.61
N ILE A 91 -23.09 -17.89 -3.30
CA ILE A 91 -23.27 -18.73 -4.50
C ILE A 91 -23.96 -20.05 -4.15
N ARG A 92 -23.63 -20.67 -3.02
CA ARG A 92 -24.32 -21.88 -2.54
C ARG A 92 -25.82 -21.62 -2.34
N LEU A 93 -26.19 -20.50 -1.73
CA LEU A 93 -27.58 -20.11 -1.52
C LEU A 93 -28.28 -19.82 -2.86
N ALA A 94 -27.61 -19.14 -3.78
CA ALA A 94 -28.13 -18.84 -5.12
C ALA A 94 -28.44 -20.11 -5.92
N ILE A 95 -27.54 -21.10 -5.90
CA ILE A 95 -27.75 -22.40 -6.55
C ILE A 95 -28.96 -23.12 -5.93
N TYR A 96 -29.08 -23.13 -4.60
CA TYR A 96 -30.19 -23.78 -3.91
C TYR A 96 -31.54 -23.15 -4.26
N ALA A 97 -31.59 -21.82 -4.40
CA ALA A 97 -32.77 -21.09 -4.83
C ALA A 97 -33.16 -21.42 -6.28
N ARG A 98 -32.18 -21.58 -7.17
CA ARG A 98 -32.39 -21.88 -8.60
C ARG A 98 -32.32 -23.38 -8.95
N ARG A 99 -32.42 -24.28 -7.96
CA ARG A 99 -32.21 -25.73 -8.17
C ARG A 99 -33.08 -26.35 -9.25
N LYS A 100 -34.33 -25.90 -9.41
CA LYS A 100 -35.26 -26.41 -10.43
C LYS A 100 -34.80 -26.06 -11.85
N GLU A 101 -34.28 -24.86 -12.04
CA GLU A 101 -33.74 -24.42 -13.34
C GLU A 101 -32.51 -25.24 -13.71
N VAL A 102 -31.62 -25.47 -12.73
CA VAL A 102 -30.43 -26.30 -12.90
C VAL A 102 -30.79 -27.75 -13.26
N GLU A 103 -31.84 -28.29 -12.63
CA GLU A 103 -32.36 -29.64 -12.92
C GLU A 103 -32.90 -29.74 -14.36
N VAL A 104 -33.70 -28.77 -14.80
CA VAL A 104 -34.20 -28.71 -16.18
C VAL A 104 -33.05 -28.61 -17.18
N MET A 105 -32.03 -27.77 -16.92
CA MET A 105 -30.85 -27.68 -17.79
C MET A 105 -30.11 -29.02 -17.89
N ARG A 106 -29.99 -29.76 -16.79
CA ARG A 106 -29.40 -31.11 -16.79
C ARG A 106 -30.21 -32.11 -17.62
N LEU A 107 -31.55 -32.07 -17.53
CA LEU A 107 -32.45 -32.97 -18.28
C LEU A 107 -32.38 -32.77 -19.79
N VAL A 108 -32.09 -31.54 -20.24
CA VAL A 108 -31.91 -31.21 -21.66
C VAL A 108 -30.48 -31.52 -22.15
N GLY A 109 -29.60 -32.04 -21.28
CA GLY A 109 -28.24 -32.44 -21.65
C GLY A 109 -27.22 -31.29 -21.63
N ALA A 110 -27.50 -30.19 -20.91
CA ALA A 110 -26.54 -29.09 -20.79
C ALA A 110 -25.25 -29.56 -20.08
N SER A 111 -24.10 -29.09 -20.58
CA SER A 111 -22.81 -29.39 -19.95
C SER A 111 -22.70 -28.75 -18.56
N ASN A 112 -21.95 -29.39 -17.66
CA ASN A 112 -21.67 -28.83 -16.32
C ASN A 112 -21.09 -27.40 -16.42
N TRP A 113 -20.27 -27.11 -17.42
CA TRP A 113 -19.70 -25.79 -17.65
C TRP A 113 -20.76 -24.73 -17.92
N PHE A 114 -21.74 -25.05 -18.78
CA PHE A 114 -22.85 -24.14 -19.11
C PHE A 114 -23.69 -23.81 -17.88
N ILE A 115 -23.91 -24.79 -17.00
CA ILE A 115 -24.66 -24.60 -15.75
C ILE A 115 -23.86 -23.73 -14.76
N THR A 116 -22.53 -23.84 -14.74
CA THR A 116 -21.69 -23.08 -13.78
C THR A 116 -21.42 -21.63 -14.18
N TRP A 117 -21.36 -21.33 -15.47
CA TRP A 117 -20.98 -20.01 -15.97
C TRP A 117 -21.78 -18.83 -15.41
N PRO A 118 -23.13 -18.88 -15.32
CA PRO A 118 -23.90 -17.76 -14.75
C PRO A 118 -23.52 -17.46 -13.29
N PHE A 119 -23.23 -18.48 -12.49
CA PHE A 119 -22.83 -18.31 -11.08
C PHE A 119 -21.41 -17.76 -10.93
N ILE A 120 -20.49 -18.10 -11.87
CA ILE A 120 -19.15 -17.50 -11.89
C ILE A 120 -19.24 -16.00 -12.22
N LEU A 121 -20.12 -15.63 -13.16
CA LEU A 121 -20.38 -14.24 -13.50
C LEU A 121 -20.99 -13.47 -12.32
N GLU A 122 -21.94 -14.04 -11.59
CA GLU A 122 -22.48 -13.44 -10.35
C GLU A 122 -21.33 -13.14 -9.36
N GLY A 123 -20.44 -14.10 -9.11
CA GLY A 123 -19.29 -13.90 -8.24
C GLY A 123 -18.31 -12.82 -8.73
N ILE A 124 -18.01 -12.77 -10.03
CA ILE A 124 -17.17 -11.71 -10.61
C ILE A 124 -17.83 -10.35 -10.43
N ILE A 125 -19.14 -10.24 -10.67
CA ILE A 125 -19.88 -8.98 -10.53
C ILE A 125 -19.87 -8.52 -9.06
N GLU A 126 -20.07 -9.43 -8.10
CA GLU A 126 -19.95 -9.11 -6.67
C GLU A 126 -18.55 -8.60 -6.31
N GLY A 127 -17.51 -9.27 -6.81
CA GLY A 127 -16.12 -8.86 -6.59
C GLY A 127 -15.76 -7.51 -7.22
N VAL A 128 -16.22 -7.26 -8.44
CA VAL A 128 -16.03 -5.98 -9.14
C VAL A 128 -16.82 -4.86 -8.47
N ALA A 129 -18.07 -5.10 -8.06
CA ALA A 129 -18.88 -4.12 -7.36
C ALA A 129 -18.25 -3.72 -6.02
N GLY A 130 -17.76 -4.70 -5.26
CA GLY A 130 -17.00 -4.44 -4.03
C GLY A 130 -15.72 -3.63 -4.30
N GLY A 131 -14.97 -3.96 -5.35
CA GLY A 131 -13.79 -3.22 -5.79
C GLY A 131 -14.12 -1.78 -6.20
N ALA A 132 -15.21 -1.55 -6.93
CA ALA A 132 -15.67 -0.23 -7.32
C ALA A 132 -16.04 0.64 -6.12
N ILE A 133 -16.74 0.06 -5.13
CA ILE A 133 -17.06 0.75 -3.86
C ILE A 133 -15.78 1.09 -3.10
N ALA A 134 -14.82 0.16 -3.03
CA ALA A 134 -13.53 0.42 -2.38
C ALA A 134 -12.76 1.56 -3.06
N ILE A 135 -12.72 1.60 -4.39
CA ILE A 135 -12.09 2.69 -5.16
C ILE A 135 -12.75 4.02 -4.84
N LEU A 136 -14.08 4.06 -4.81
CA LEU A 136 -14.82 5.28 -4.48
C LEU A 136 -14.49 5.78 -3.08
N LEU A 137 -14.44 4.88 -2.09
CA LEU A 137 -14.07 5.22 -0.72
C LEU A 137 -12.62 5.74 -0.64
N VAL A 138 -11.66 5.06 -1.27
CA VAL A 138 -10.26 5.48 -1.29
C VAL A 138 -10.12 6.86 -1.95
N TRP A 139 -10.79 7.07 -3.08
CA TRP A 139 -10.79 8.36 -3.78
C TRP A 139 -11.37 9.48 -2.91
N MET A 140 -12.47 9.21 -2.21
CA MET A 140 -13.11 10.17 -1.32
C MET A 140 -12.23 10.47 -0.10
N THR A 141 -11.66 9.46 0.56
CA THR A 141 -10.72 9.65 1.67
C THR A 141 -9.50 10.46 1.25
N ASN A 142 -8.93 10.17 0.08
CA ASN A 142 -7.78 10.92 -0.43
C ASN A 142 -8.15 12.39 -0.69
N SER A 143 -9.26 12.63 -1.37
CA SER A 143 -9.68 13.97 -1.79
C SER A 143 -10.12 14.86 -0.63
N PHE A 144 -10.86 14.31 0.34
CA PHE A 144 -11.48 15.09 1.42
C PHE A 144 -10.70 15.08 2.73
N LEU A 145 -9.88 14.06 3.01
CA LEU A 145 -9.14 13.95 4.27
C LEU A 145 -7.64 14.14 4.06
N LEU A 146 -7.02 13.32 3.20
CA LEU A 146 -5.57 13.29 3.10
C LEU A 146 -5.00 14.57 2.47
N ILE A 147 -5.56 15.05 1.34
CA ILE A 147 -5.05 16.25 0.67
C ILE A 147 -5.18 17.50 1.55
N PRO A 148 -6.33 17.79 2.21
CA PRO A 148 -6.43 18.94 3.09
C PRO A 148 -5.52 18.86 4.33
N VAL A 149 -5.39 17.67 4.93
CA VAL A 149 -4.52 17.45 6.08
C VAL A 149 -3.05 17.60 5.70
N GLU A 150 -2.64 17.06 4.55
CA GLU A 150 -1.28 17.20 4.02
C GLU A 150 -0.95 18.69 3.78
N LYS A 151 -1.87 19.44 3.16
CA LYS A 151 -1.71 20.89 2.97
C LYS A 151 -1.60 21.63 4.31
N ALA A 152 -2.42 21.28 5.30
CA ALA A 152 -2.37 21.89 6.63
C ALA A 152 -1.03 21.63 7.33
N ILE A 153 -0.56 20.38 7.32
CA ILE A 153 0.73 19.99 7.94
C ILE A 153 1.91 20.66 7.22
N VAL A 154 1.94 20.64 5.89
CA VAL A 154 3.01 21.26 5.09
C VAL A 154 3.06 22.76 5.33
N SER A 155 1.90 23.43 5.40
CA SER A 155 1.83 24.86 5.71
C SER A 155 2.27 25.17 7.13
N ALA A 156 1.94 24.33 8.11
CA ALA A 156 2.33 24.51 9.51
C ALA A 156 3.84 24.28 9.73
N LEU A 157 4.44 23.30 9.05
CA LEU A 157 5.84 22.91 9.22
C LEU A 157 6.79 23.56 8.21
N HIS A 158 6.30 24.39 7.27
CA HIS A 158 7.08 25.02 6.20
C HIS A 158 7.90 24.05 5.31
N ILE A 159 7.52 22.77 5.24
CA ILE A 159 8.25 21.74 4.49
C ILE A 159 7.65 21.59 3.09
N TRP A 160 7.83 22.61 2.24
CA TRP A 160 7.27 22.64 0.88
C TRP A 160 7.78 21.50 -0.03
N THR A 161 8.91 20.90 0.31
CA THR A 161 9.56 19.82 -0.45
C THR A 161 8.93 18.43 -0.25
N LEU A 162 8.08 18.26 0.77
CA LEU A 162 7.37 17.00 1.04
C LEU A 162 6.00 16.90 0.35
N ALA A 163 5.53 17.96 -0.33
CA ALA A 163 4.29 17.90 -1.10
C ALA A 163 4.43 16.81 -2.17
N LEU A 164 3.75 15.68 -1.98
CA LEU A 164 3.80 14.48 -2.81
C LEU A 164 3.14 14.75 -4.16
N THR A 165 3.77 15.62 -4.96
CA THR A 165 3.28 16.12 -6.24
C THR A 165 3.72 15.15 -7.32
N GLY A 166 3.05 14.00 -7.40
CA GLY A 166 3.35 12.94 -8.38
C GLY A 166 2.45 11.72 -8.34
N ARG A 167 1.22 11.85 -7.81
CA ARG A 167 0.32 10.70 -7.54
C ARG A 167 -0.50 10.21 -8.75
N GLU A 168 -0.59 10.99 -9.82
CA GLU A 168 -1.52 10.73 -10.94
C GLU A 168 -1.33 9.37 -11.63
N PRO A 169 -0.12 8.94 -12.07
CA PRO A 169 0.02 7.65 -12.76
C PRO A 169 -0.10 6.45 -11.82
N ILE A 170 0.31 6.60 -10.56
CA ILE A 170 0.26 5.51 -9.56
C ILE A 170 -1.19 5.22 -9.15
N GLN A 171 -2.03 6.26 -9.05
CA GLN A 171 -3.42 6.13 -8.62
C GLN A 171 -4.25 5.28 -9.59
N LEU A 172 -4.11 5.51 -10.91
CA LEU A 172 -4.83 4.72 -11.90
C LEU A 172 -4.42 3.25 -11.85
N GLN A 173 -3.11 2.96 -11.74
CA GLN A 173 -2.60 1.60 -11.64
C GLN A 173 -3.16 0.86 -10.42
N VAL A 174 -3.22 1.52 -9.26
CA VAL A 174 -3.79 0.95 -8.03
C VAL A 174 -5.28 0.65 -8.20
N PHE A 175 -6.05 1.58 -8.79
CA PHE A 175 -7.48 1.37 -9.04
C PHE A 175 -7.74 0.19 -9.99
N THR A 176 -6.95 0.07 -11.07
CA THR A 176 -7.05 -1.08 -11.96
C THR A 176 -6.70 -2.39 -11.23
N MET A 177 -5.65 -2.40 -10.40
CA MET A 177 -5.30 -3.59 -9.60
C MET A 177 -6.43 -3.99 -8.65
N ILE A 178 -7.08 -3.05 -7.98
CA ILE A 178 -8.20 -3.35 -7.07
C ILE A 178 -9.33 -4.05 -7.83
N LEU A 179 -9.72 -3.56 -9.01
CA LEU A 179 -10.76 -4.20 -9.82
C LEU A 179 -10.35 -5.60 -10.28
N VAL A 180 -9.11 -5.77 -10.76
CA VAL A 180 -8.61 -7.07 -11.23
C VAL A 180 -8.55 -8.08 -10.09
N VAL A 181 -8.07 -7.67 -8.91
CA VAL A 181 -8.01 -8.53 -7.73
C VAL A 181 -9.42 -8.86 -7.23
N GLY A 182 -10.32 -7.88 -7.15
CA GLY A 182 -11.71 -8.09 -6.77
C GLY A 182 -12.44 -9.07 -7.69
N ALA A 183 -12.30 -8.89 -9.01
CA ALA A 183 -12.85 -9.80 -10.02
C ALA A 183 -12.26 -11.22 -9.88
N SER A 184 -10.95 -11.33 -9.65
CA SER A 184 -10.25 -12.61 -9.48
C SER A 184 -10.73 -13.34 -8.24
N ILE A 185 -10.90 -12.64 -7.11
CA ILE A 185 -11.46 -13.20 -5.88
C ILE A 185 -12.89 -13.69 -6.12
N GLY A 186 -13.71 -12.90 -6.81
CA GLY A 186 -15.06 -13.27 -7.21
C GLY A 186 -15.12 -14.54 -8.06
N ALA A 187 -14.28 -14.62 -9.08
CA ALA A 187 -14.18 -15.79 -9.96
C ALA A 187 -13.70 -17.04 -9.21
N VAL A 188 -12.67 -16.91 -8.37
CA VAL A 188 -12.11 -18.04 -7.61
C VAL A 188 -13.10 -18.51 -6.55
N GLY A 189 -13.69 -17.59 -5.77
CA GLY A 189 -14.64 -17.91 -4.71
C GLY A 189 -15.88 -18.65 -5.24
N SER A 190 -16.48 -18.13 -6.32
CA SER A 190 -17.62 -18.76 -7.00
C SER A 190 -17.26 -20.10 -7.65
N GLY A 191 -16.11 -20.18 -8.33
CA GLY A 191 -15.63 -21.42 -8.95
C GLY A 191 -15.37 -22.55 -7.95
N VAL A 192 -14.79 -22.22 -6.80
CA VAL A 192 -14.59 -23.19 -5.70
C VAL A 192 -15.92 -23.68 -5.14
N ALA A 193 -16.93 -22.80 -5.02
CA ALA A 193 -18.27 -23.17 -4.59
C ALA A 193 -18.93 -24.20 -5.52
N LEU A 194 -18.85 -23.96 -6.82
CA LEU A 194 -19.48 -24.78 -7.85
C LEU A 194 -18.82 -26.16 -8.00
N ARG A 195 -17.48 -26.21 -8.00
CA ARG A 195 -16.73 -27.49 -8.09
C ARG A 195 -17.08 -28.46 -6.98
N ARG A 196 -17.38 -27.96 -5.78
CA ARG A 196 -17.74 -28.81 -4.64
C ARG A 196 -19.20 -29.28 -4.70
N PHE A 197 -20.08 -28.53 -5.35
CA PHE A 197 -21.51 -28.85 -5.43
C PHE A 197 -21.85 -29.81 -6.57
N LEU A 198 -21.13 -29.74 -7.70
CA LEU A 198 -21.38 -30.60 -8.87
C LEU A 198 -20.72 -31.99 -8.79
N ARG A 199 -19.88 -32.24 -7.78
CA ARG A 199 -19.18 -33.52 -7.56
C ARG A 199 -19.97 -34.49 -6.67
N VAL A 200 -21.19 -34.11 -6.27
CA VAL A 200 -22.19 -34.93 -5.58
C VAL A 200 -23.38 -35.10 -6.51
#